data_AF-A0A2D7VS49-F1
#
_entry.id   AF-A0A2D7VS49-F1
#
_cell.length_a   1.000
_cell.length_b   1.000
_cell.length_c   1.000
_cell.angle_alpha   90.00
_cell.angle_beta   90.00
_cell.angle_gamma   90.00
#
_symmetry.space_group_name_H-M   'P 1'
#
loop_
_entity.id
_entity.type
_entity.pdbx_description
1 polymer ?
#
loop_
_entity_poly.entity_id
_entity_poly.type
_entity_poly.pdbx_seq_one_letter_code
_entity_poly.pdbx_strand_id
1 'polypeptide(L)' 'VPASNEKIAEIEVIFDGTDALIQTRDSSKGTYTSVSIKVTMDSPDAVIAKYLQVSAVEGVISL' A
#
# COMPACT_ATOMS: atom_id res chain seq x y z
N VAL A 1 -7.64 -0.70 4.43
CA VAL A 1 -8.37 0.29 3.58
C VAL A 1 -9.83 -0.13 3.47
N PRO A 2 -10.81 0.80 3.40
CA PRO A 2 -12.15 0.44 2.92
C PRO A 2 -12.00 -0.29 1.58
N ALA A 3 -12.86 -1.27 1.27
CA ALA A 3 -12.79 -2.08 0.05
C ALA A 3 -13.13 -1.29 -1.23
N SER A 4 -12.49 -0.15 -1.45
CA SER A 4 -12.45 0.55 -2.73
C SER A 4 -11.23 0.04 -3.49
N ASN A 5 -11.48 -0.81 -4.48
CA ASN A 5 -10.45 -1.32 -5.39
C ASN A 5 -9.60 -0.20 -6.02
N GLU A 6 -10.19 0.99 -6.22
CA GLU A 6 -9.49 2.17 -6.75
C GLU A 6 -8.29 2.59 -5.89
N LYS A 7 -8.43 2.55 -4.56
CA LYS A 7 -7.36 2.94 -3.63
C LYS A 7 -6.23 1.91 -3.57
N ILE A 8 -6.59 0.64 -3.73
CA ILE A 8 -5.62 -0.46 -3.79
C ILE A 8 -4.81 -0.33 -5.08
N ALA A 9 -5.48 -0.10 -6.21
CA ALA A 9 -4.83 0.13 -7.49
C ALA A 9 -3.91 1.37 -7.46
N GLU A 10 -4.30 2.45 -6.77
CA GLU A 10 -3.46 3.64 -6.62
C GLU A 10 -2.18 3.34 -5.81
N ILE A 11 -2.30 2.55 -4.74
CA ILE A 11 -1.14 2.06 -3.98
C ILE A 11 -0.28 1.15 -4.86
N GLU A 12 -0.87 0.23 -5.61
CA GLU A 12 -0.14 -0.62 -6.55
C GLU A 12 0.64 0.21 -7.57
N VAL A 13 0.03 1.26 -8.14
CA VAL A 13 0.70 2.18 -9.07
C VAL A 13 1.86 2.96 -8.41
N ILE A 14 1.73 3.36 -7.15
CA ILE A 14 2.82 4.02 -6.40
C ILE A 14 4.05 3.10 -6.29
N PHE A 15 3.82 1.81 -6.17
CA PHE A 15 4.86 0.78 -6.07
C PHE A 15 5.17 0.11 -7.42
N ASP A 16 4.48 0.46 -8.48
CA ASP A 16 4.69 -0.05 -9.84
C ASP A 16 6.05 0.44 -10.35
N GLY A 17 6.92 -0.50 -10.74
CA GLY A 17 8.32 -0.23 -11.07
C GLY A 17 9.29 -0.32 -9.89
N THR A 18 8.81 -0.62 -8.68
CA THR A 18 9.66 -1.12 -7.58
C THR A 18 9.56 -2.64 -7.49
N ASP A 19 10.62 -3.32 -7.03
CA ASP A 19 10.63 -4.75 -6.66
C ASP A 19 9.81 -4.98 -5.37
N ALA A 20 8.59 -4.45 -5.35
CA ALA A 20 7.65 -4.50 -4.24
C ALA A 20 6.70 -5.68 -4.44
N LEU A 21 6.70 -6.59 -3.46
CA LEU A 21 5.78 -7.72 -3.42
C LEU A 21 4.52 -7.27 -2.68
N ILE A 22 3.46 -7.04 -3.46
CA ILE A 22 2.16 -6.56 -2.96
C ILE A 22 1.22 -7.77 -2.84
N GLN A 23 0.65 -7.95 -1.65
CA GLN A 23 -0.35 -8.97 -1.37
C GLN A 23 -1.62 -8.32 -0.84
N THR A 24 -2.71 -8.50 -1.57
CA THR A 24 -4.04 -8.02 -1.18
C THR A 24 -4.85 -9.19 -0.67
N ARG A 25 -5.43 -9.04 0.52
CA ARG A 25 -6.34 -10.02 1.10
C ARG A 25 -7.61 -9.34 1.55
N ASP A 26 -8.71 -9.69 0.92
CA ASP A 26 -10.02 -9.20 1.31
C ASP A 26 -10.45 -9.77 2.66
N SER A 27 -11.05 -8.92 3.49
CA SER A 27 -11.62 -9.36 4.75
C SER A 27 -12.84 -10.24 4.49
N SER A 28 -13.10 -11.18 5.38
CA SER A 28 -14.25 -12.09 5.32
C SER A 28 -15.61 -11.37 5.25
N LYS A 29 -15.69 -10.08 5.62
CA LYS A 29 -16.90 -9.25 5.53
C LYS A 29 -16.92 -8.28 4.34
N GLY A 30 -15.85 -8.21 3.53
CA GLY A 30 -15.75 -7.29 2.40
C GLY A 30 -15.71 -5.79 2.76
N THR A 31 -15.66 -5.44 4.04
CA THR A 31 -15.59 -4.04 4.51
C THR A 31 -14.17 -3.48 4.46
N TYR A 32 -13.18 -4.35 4.57
CA TYR A 32 -11.77 -3.97 4.58
C TYR A 32 -10.96 -4.89 3.68
N THR A 33 -9.98 -4.32 3.00
CA THR A 33 -8.93 -5.08 2.33
C THR A 33 -7.61 -4.83 3.06
N SER A 34 -6.93 -5.93 3.36
CA SER A 34 -5.61 -5.94 3.98
C SER A 34 -4.57 -5.97 2.87
N VAL A 35 -3.71 -4.95 2.80
CA VAL A 35 -2.66 -4.87 1.77
C VAL A 35 -1.32 -5.01 2.48
N SER A 36 -0.51 -5.98 2.08
CA SER A 36 0.84 -6.22 2.58
C SER A 36 1.84 -5.92 1.48
N ILE A 37 2.72 -4.95 1.71
CA ILE A 37 3.73 -4.52 0.74
C ILE A 37 5.11 -4.86 1.32
N LYS A 38 5.90 -5.65 0.59
CA LYS A 38 7.31 -5.89 0.88
C LYS A 38 8.17 -5.32 -0.21
N VAL A 39 8.88 -4.24 0.06
CA VAL A 39 9.81 -3.64 -0.90
C VAL A 39 11.22 -3.65 -0.31
N THR A 40 12.20 -4.00 -1.12
CA THR A 40 13.61 -3.83 -0.77
C THR A 40 14.02 -2.44 -1.25
N MET A 41 14.47 -1.59 -0.33
CA MET A 41 14.94 -0.24 -0.63
C MET A 41 16.42 -0.11 -0.29
N ASP A 42 17.18 0.55 -1.15
CA ASP A 42 18.62 0.75 -0.98
C ASP A 42 18.98 1.70 0.18
N SER A 43 18.05 2.52 0.65
CA SER A 43 18.31 3.52 1.67
C SER A 43 17.11 3.79 2.58
N PRO A 44 17.35 4.06 3.88
CA PRO A 44 16.29 4.34 4.84
C PRO A 44 15.49 5.60 4.50
N ASP A 45 16.13 6.64 3.94
CA ASP A 45 15.43 7.84 3.48
C ASP A 45 14.39 7.55 2.38
N ALA A 46 14.70 6.63 1.46
CA ALA A 46 13.77 6.22 0.41
C ALA A 46 12.54 5.52 1.01
N VAL A 47 12.73 4.71 2.05
CA VAL A 47 11.62 4.07 2.79
C VAL A 47 10.72 5.13 3.42
N ILE A 48 11.29 6.15 4.08
CA ILE A 48 10.52 7.22 4.74
C ILE A 48 9.74 8.05 3.71
N ALA A 49 10.38 8.42 2.60
CA ALA A 49 9.72 9.17 1.54
C ALA A 49 8.54 8.39 0.94
N LYS A 50 8.73 7.08 0.69
CA LYS A 50 7.68 6.20 0.18
C LYS A 50 6.56 6.00 1.22
N TYR A 51 6.92 5.85 2.49
CA TYR A 51 5.98 5.77 3.61
C TYR A 51 5.07 7.01 3.67
N LEU A 52 5.65 8.21 3.57
CA LEU A 52 4.89 9.47 3.53
C LEU A 52 3.96 9.53 2.31
N GLN A 53 4.43 9.10 1.14
CA GLN A 53 3.64 9.04 -0.09
C GLN A 53 2.41 8.14 0.06
N VAL A 54 2.58 6.95 0.64
CA VAL A 54 1.47 6.01 0.88
C VAL A 54 0.53 6.52 1.96
N SER A 55 1.05 7.19 3.00
CA SER A 55 0.22 7.79 4.06
C SER A 55 -0.67 8.92 3.55
N ALA A 56 -0.31 9.56 2.44
CA ALA A 56 -1.12 10.59 1.80
C ALA A 56 -2.32 10.01 1.03
N VAL A 57 -2.34 8.69 0.76
CA VAL A 57 -3.46 8.02 0.10
C VAL A 57 -4.64 7.94 1.07
N GLU A 58 -5.75 8.60 0.72
CA GLU A 58 -6.95 8.62 1.55
C GLU A 58 -7.46 7.19 1.82
N GLY A 59 -7.60 6.81 3.09
CA GLY A 59 -8.18 5.51 3.49
C GLY A 59 -7.17 4.48 4.00
N VAL A 60 -5.88 4.81 4.05
CA VAL A 60 -4.90 4.10 4.90
C VAL A 60 -5.18 4.49 6.36
N ILE A 61 -5.74 3.55 7.13
CA ILE A 61 -6.34 3.85 8.45
C ILE A 61 -5.29 3.85 9.56
N SER A 62 -4.20 3.12 9.39
CA SER A 62 -3.03 3.08 10.27
C SER A 62 -2.02 2.10 9.66
N LEU A 63 -0.73 2.43 9.69
CA LEU A 63 0.37 1.48 9.55
C LEU A 63 0.95 1.17 10.93
#